data_AF-J2VK90-F1
#
_entry.id   AF-J2VK90-F1
#
_cell.length_a   1.000
_cell.length_b   1.000
_cell.length_c   1.000
_cell.angle_alpha   90.00
_cell.angle_beta   90.00
_cell.angle_gamma   90.00
#
_symmetry.space_group_name_H-M   'P 1'
#
loop_
_entity.id
_entity.type
_entity.pdbx_description
1 polymer ?
#
loop_
_entity_poly.entity_id
_entity_poly.type
_entity_poly.pdbx_seq_one_letter_code
_entity_poly.pdbx_strand_id
1 'polypeptide(L)'
;MGFFKGLQKPRWAPQSVVSQFASYRDAVIWCWENRLNHGAGEKVDQAICANAIGLPTPQMSRCVKKDSHAPMCLPAEYLADFEAFCGWRAASLFLASRMQLTFLEQVMEERMAVAA
;
A
#
# COMPACT_ATOMS: atom_id res chain seq x y z
N MET A 1 6.77 -4.26 -17.42
CA MET A 1 5.47 -4.61 -18.06
C MET A 1 5.26 -6.13 -17.97
N GLY A 2 4.48 -6.63 -17.00
CA GLY A 2 3.74 -7.89 -17.15
C GLY A 2 4.02 -9.09 -16.24
N PHE A 3 4.87 -9.02 -15.20
CA PHE A 3 5.12 -10.19 -14.34
C PHE A 3 3.84 -10.69 -13.63
N PHE A 4 2.92 -9.79 -13.28
CA PHE A 4 1.68 -10.12 -12.57
C PHE A 4 0.45 -10.28 -13.46
N LYS A 5 0.61 -10.40 -14.79
CA LYS A 5 -0.48 -10.49 -15.77
C LYS A 5 -1.28 -11.82 -15.74
N GLY A 6 -1.21 -12.55 -14.62
CA GLY A 6 -1.96 -13.77 -14.33
C GLY A 6 -2.12 -14.07 -12.83
N LEU A 7 -1.77 -13.14 -11.93
CA LEU A 7 -2.04 -13.30 -10.50
C LEU A 7 -3.53 -13.08 -10.20
N GLN A 8 -4.03 -13.76 -9.16
CA GLN A 8 -5.38 -13.53 -8.65
C GLN A 8 -5.60 -12.05 -8.34
N LYS A 9 -6.79 -11.54 -8.70
CA LYS A 9 -7.19 -10.16 -8.36
C LYS A 9 -7.04 -9.96 -6.84
N PRO A 10 -6.29 -8.95 -6.38
CA PRO A 10 -6.06 -8.76 -4.96
C PRO A 10 -7.38 -8.47 -4.26
N ARG A 11 -7.55 -9.08 -3.08
CA ARG A 11 -8.77 -9.02 -2.28
C ARG A 11 -8.84 -7.69 -1.52
N TRP A 12 -10.04 -7.24 -1.24
CA TRP A 12 -10.24 -6.07 -0.38
C TRP A 12 -9.96 -6.44 1.08
N ALA A 13 -9.20 -5.59 1.78
CA ALA A 13 -9.01 -5.73 3.22
C ALA A 13 -10.31 -5.34 3.96
N PRO A 14 -10.63 -5.96 5.11
CA PRO A 14 -11.78 -5.55 5.91
C PRO A 14 -11.68 -4.09 6.36
N GLN A 15 -12.77 -3.34 6.28
CA GLN A 15 -12.77 -1.92 6.65
C GLN A 15 -12.34 -1.69 8.11
N SER A 16 -12.69 -2.59 9.01
CA SER A 16 -12.29 -2.54 10.42
C SER A 16 -10.77 -2.55 10.61
N VAL A 17 -10.02 -3.15 9.68
CA VAL A 17 -8.56 -3.17 9.68
C VAL A 17 -8.01 -1.88 9.05
N VAL A 18 -8.58 -1.46 7.92
CA VAL A 18 -8.16 -0.21 7.24
C VAL A 18 -8.29 1.01 8.15
N SER A 19 -9.34 1.07 8.97
CA SER A 19 -9.57 2.17 9.92
C SER A 19 -8.57 2.21 11.08
N GLN A 20 -7.79 1.14 11.31
CA GLN A 20 -6.76 1.11 12.36
C GLN A 20 -5.42 1.66 11.87
N PHE A 21 -5.23 1.83 10.57
CA PHE A 21 -3.98 2.33 10.02
C PHE A 21 -3.81 3.82 10.33
N ALA A 22 -2.71 4.17 10.98
CA ALA A 22 -2.38 5.57 11.25
C ALA A 22 -1.79 6.23 9.99
N SER A 23 -1.04 5.48 9.19
CA SER A 23 -0.33 5.96 8.01
C SER A 23 -0.44 5.02 6.81
N TYR A 24 -0.14 5.54 5.61
CA TYR A 24 -0.03 4.73 4.39
C TYR A 24 1.02 3.63 4.53
N ARG A 25 2.11 3.90 5.25
CA ARG A 25 3.16 2.91 5.51
C ARG A 25 2.65 1.74 6.34
N ASP A 26 1.76 2.00 7.31
CA ASP A 26 1.15 0.92 8.11
C ASP A 26 0.29 0.00 7.23
N ALA A 27 -0.44 0.56 6.27
CA ALA A 27 -1.21 -0.21 5.31
C ALA A 27 -0.31 -1.08 4.40
N VAL A 28 0.83 -0.54 3.96
CA VAL A 28 1.84 -1.29 3.17
C VAL A 28 2.48 -2.41 3.97
N ILE A 29 2.87 -2.15 5.22
CA ILE A 29 3.42 -3.17 6.14
C ILE A 29 2.39 -4.25 6.39
N TRP A 30 1.13 -3.87 6.66
CA TRP A 30 0.06 -4.84 6.89
C TRP A 30 -0.17 -5.74 5.67
N CYS A 31 -0.19 -5.17 4.46
CA CYS A 31 -0.28 -5.94 3.21
C CYS A 31 0.85 -6.97 3.10
N TRP A 32 2.08 -6.58 3.47
CA TRP A 32 3.25 -7.45 3.43
C TRP A 32 3.20 -8.58 4.46
N GLU A 33 2.84 -8.25 5.70
CA GLU A 33 2.75 -9.20 6.81
C GLU A 33 1.65 -10.25 6.58
N ASN A 34 0.55 -9.85 5.93
CA ASN A 34 -0.60 -10.71 5.67
C ASN A 34 -0.63 -11.28 4.24
N ARG A 35 0.47 -11.18 3.50
CA ARG A 35 0.53 -11.59 2.08
C ARG A 35 0.03 -13.03 1.89
N LEU A 36 -0.78 -13.25 0.86
CA LEU A 36 -1.39 -14.58 0.63
C LEU A 36 -0.37 -15.65 0.21
N ASN A 37 0.73 -15.23 -0.42
CA ASN A 37 1.79 -16.10 -0.87
C ASN A 37 3.02 -15.92 0.02
N HIS A 38 3.27 -16.90 0.90
CA HIS A 38 4.54 -17.02 1.61
C HIS A 38 5.41 -18.01 0.84
N GLY A 39 6.51 -17.51 0.26
CA GLY A 39 7.37 -18.30 -0.61
C GLY A 39 8.44 -19.06 0.16
N ALA A 40 9.63 -18.46 0.21
CA ALA A 40 10.88 -19.15 0.56
C ALA A 40 11.64 -18.52 1.74
N GLY A 41 11.11 -17.44 2.32
CA GLY A 41 11.71 -16.67 3.41
C GLY A 41 11.72 -15.18 3.11
N GLU A 42 11.72 -14.34 4.16
CA GLU A 42 11.45 -12.91 4.04
C GLU A 42 12.39 -12.17 3.07
N LYS A 43 13.70 -12.45 3.13
CA LYS A 43 14.69 -11.83 2.24
C LYS A 43 14.49 -12.21 0.78
N VAL A 44 14.10 -13.46 0.51
CA VAL A 44 13.87 -13.97 -0.84
C VAL A 44 12.58 -13.36 -1.39
N ASP A 45 11.51 -13.34 -0.59
CA ASP A 45 10.25 -12.72 -0.96
C ASP A 45 10.44 -11.22 -1.27
N GLN A 46 11.24 -10.51 -0.45
CA GLN A 46 11.58 -9.10 -0.69
C GLN A 46 12.30 -8.91 -2.03
N ALA A 47 13.28 -9.76 -2.34
CA ALA A 47 14.00 -9.69 -3.61
C ALA A 47 13.10 -9.99 -4.81
N ILE A 48 12.19 -10.98 -4.69
CA ILE A 48 11.23 -11.32 -5.75
C ILE A 48 10.27 -10.15 -5.98
N CYS A 49 9.68 -9.61 -4.91
CA CYS A 49 8.76 -8.49 -5.00
C CYS A 49 9.43 -7.25 -5.60
N ALA A 50 10.64 -6.92 -5.12
CA ALA A 50 11.47 -5.82 -5.61
C ALA A 50 11.70 -5.93 -7.12
N ASN A 51 12.17 -7.10 -7.60
CA ASN A 51 12.39 -7.35 -9.02
C ASN A 51 11.10 -7.29 -9.84
N ALA A 52 9.98 -7.78 -9.29
CA ALA A 52 8.72 -7.84 -10.01
C ALA A 52 8.07 -6.46 -10.20
N ILE A 53 8.16 -5.57 -9.20
CA ILE A 53 7.65 -4.20 -9.28
C ILE A 53 8.68 -3.20 -9.83
N GLY A 54 9.95 -3.61 -9.96
CA GLY A 54 11.04 -2.74 -10.43
C GLY A 54 11.62 -1.80 -9.37
N LEU A 55 11.35 -2.06 -8.08
CA LEU A 55 11.92 -1.30 -6.96
C LEU A 55 13.28 -1.89 -6.56
N PRO A 56 14.32 -1.09 -6.30
CA PRO A 56 15.59 -1.62 -5.78
C PRO A 56 15.41 -2.40 -4.46
N THR A 57 15.98 -3.60 -4.37
CA THR A 57 15.85 -4.50 -3.20
C THR A 57 16.14 -3.84 -1.84
N PRO A 58 17.16 -2.97 -1.68
CA PRO A 58 17.40 -2.29 -0.42
C PRO A 58 16.22 -1.38 0.00
N GLN A 59 15.55 -0.74 -0.96
CA GLN A 59 14.39 0.11 -0.70
C GLN A 59 13.15 -0.70 -0.33
N MET A 60 12.99 -1.90 -0.90
CA MET A 60 11.89 -2.81 -0.54
C MET A 60 11.89 -3.10 0.96
N SER A 61 13.04 -3.50 1.53
CA SER A 61 13.17 -3.76 2.97
C SER A 61 12.80 -2.54 3.84
N ARG A 62 13.06 -1.32 3.36
CA ARG A 62 12.71 -0.07 4.07
C ARG A 62 11.21 0.22 4.05
N CYS A 63 10.53 -0.21 2.99
CA CYS A 63 9.10 -0.04 2.81
C CYS A 63 8.29 -1.03 3.65
N VAL A 64 8.74 -2.29 3.73
CA VAL A 64 7.91 -3.38 4.31
C VAL A 64 8.29 -3.78 5.73
N LYS A 65 9.49 -3.42 6.21
CA LYS A 65 9.89 -3.76 7.59
C LYS A 65 9.44 -2.69 8.58
N LYS A 66 8.74 -3.11 9.63
CA LYS A 66 8.31 -2.23 10.71
C LYS A 66 9.49 -1.56 11.43
N ASP A 67 10.57 -2.30 11.65
CA ASP A 67 11.77 -1.95 12.39
C ASP A 67 12.94 -1.44 11.51
N SER A 68 12.65 -0.97 10.29
CA SER A 68 13.69 -0.45 9.41
C SER A 68 14.42 0.75 10.03
N HIS A 69 15.76 0.74 10.01
CA HIS A 69 16.59 1.87 10.42
C HIS A 69 16.42 3.12 9.55
N ALA A 70 15.88 2.97 8.34
CA ALA A 70 15.63 4.07 7.42
C ALA A 70 14.23 3.86 6.78
N PRO A 71 13.14 4.05 7.55
CA PRO A 71 11.80 3.74 7.10
C PRO A 71 11.42 4.61 5.90
N MET A 72 10.78 3.98 4.91
CA MET A 72 10.37 4.65 3.67
C MET A 72 8.92 4.29 3.33
N CYS A 73 8.23 5.19 2.64
CA CYS A 73 6.93 4.90 2.04
C CYS A 73 7.13 4.28 0.65
N LEU A 74 6.28 3.32 0.29
CA LEU A 74 6.28 2.76 -1.06
C LEU A 74 5.79 3.83 -2.06
N PRO A 75 6.57 4.17 -3.11
CA PRO A 75 6.12 5.11 -4.13
C PRO A 75 4.82 4.65 -4.79
N ALA A 76 3.93 5.60 -5.07
CA ALA A 76 2.58 5.31 -5.55
C ALA A 76 2.56 4.58 -6.90
N GLU A 77 3.56 4.80 -7.76
CA GLU A 77 3.71 4.11 -9.05
C GLU A 77 3.83 2.59 -8.91
N TYR A 78 4.34 2.09 -7.79
CA TYR A 78 4.55 0.65 -7.55
C TYR A 78 3.40 0.00 -6.77
N LEU A 79 2.44 0.80 -6.28
CA LEU A 79 1.41 0.33 -5.35
C LEU A 79 0.54 -0.78 -5.96
N ALA A 80 0.08 -0.60 -7.19
CA ALA A 80 -0.83 -1.55 -7.84
C ALA A 80 -0.18 -2.94 -8.01
N ASP A 81 1.08 -2.98 -8.45
CA ASP A 81 1.83 -4.22 -8.63
C ASP A 81 2.23 -4.84 -7.29
N PHE A 82 2.54 -4.02 -6.28
CA PHE A 82 2.81 -4.47 -4.91
C PHE A 82 1.58 -5.12 -4.27
N GLU A 83 0.40 -4.51 -4.39
CA GLU A 83 -0.85 -5.07 -3.90
C GLU A 83 -1.24 -6.36 -4.64
N ALA A 84 -0.97 -6.42 -5.95
CA ALA A 84 -1.15 -7.65 -6.72
C ALA A 84 -0.22 -8.77 -6.23
N PHE A 85 1.03 -8.46 -5.89
CA PHE A 85 1.96 -9.42 -5.29
C PHE A 85 1.49 -9.92 -3.92
N CYS A 86 1.09 -8.99 -3.03
CA CYS A 86 0.66 -9.33 -1.68
C CYS A 86 -0.72 -10.02 -1.66
N GLY A 87 -1.56 -9.77 -2.67
CA GLY A 87 -2.92 -10.29 -2.76
C GLY A 87 -3.96 -9.46 -2.00
N TRP A 88 -3.61 -8.26 -1.51
CA TRP A 88 -4.46 -7.38 -0.72
C TRP A 88 -4.48 -5.95 -1.25
N ARG A 89 -5.66 -5.33 -1.27
CA ARG A 89 -5.88 -3.91 -1.61
C ARG A 89 -6.08 -3.02 -0.38
N ALA A 90 -5.22 -3.12 0.64
CA ALA A 90 -5.40 -2.36 1.88
C ALA A 90 -4.89 -0.92 1.77
N ALA A 91 -3.78 -0.70 1.07
CA ALA A 91 -3.15 0.61 0.95
C ALA A 91 -3.91 1.50 -0.04
N SER A 92 -4.42 0.94 -1.13
CA SER A 92 -5.36 1.62 -2.03
C SER A 92 -6.65 2.03 -1.32
N LEU A 93 -7.21 1.16 -0.47
CA LEU A 93 -8.40 1.51 0.33
C LEU A 93 -8.12 2.61 1.34
N PHE A 94 -6.98 2.55 2.02
CA PHE A 94 -6.56 3.59 2.96
C PHE A 94 -6.48 4.95 2.26
N LEU A 95 -5.78 5.02 1.11
CA LEU A 95 -5.68 6.24 0.32
C LEU A 95 -7.05 6.73 -0.16
N ALA A 96 -7.91 5.84 -0.66
CA ALA A 96 -9.27 6.20 -1.09
C ALA A 96 -10.10 6.79 0.06
N SER A 97 -10.02 6.21 1.26
CA SER A 97 -10.74 6.71 2.43
C SER A 97 -10.27 8.11 2.84
N ARG A 98 -8.97 8.39 2.75
CA ARG A 98 -8.40 9.72 3.03
C ARG A 98 -8.74 10.72 1.93
N MET A 99 -8.70 10.31 0.66
CA MET A 99 -9.06 11.18 -0.47
C MET A 99 -10.53 11.61 -0.41
N GLN A 100 -11.44 10.70 -0.05
CA GLN A 100 -12.86 11.03 0.14
C GLN A 100 -13.07 12.05 1.27
N LEU A 101 -12.33 11.92 2.37
CA LEU A 101 -12.35 12.90 3.46
C LEU A 101 -11.85 14.27 2.98
N THR A 102 -10.69 14.31 2.32
CA THR A 102 -10.10 15.57 1.84
C THR A 102 -10.96 16.28 0.78
N PHE A 103 -11.67 15.54 -0.06
CA PHE A 103 -12.58 16.15 -1.03
C PHE A 103 -13.78 16.82 -0.34
N LEU A 104 -14.34 16.19 0.71
CA LEU A 104 -15.43 16.79 1.48
C LEU A 104 -14.98 18.05 2.22
N GLU A 105 -13.76 18.05 2.78
CA GLU A 105 -13.17 19.22 3.43
C GLU A 105 -13.02 20.40 2.46
N GLN A 106 -12.49 20.16 1.24
CA GLN A 106 -12.38 21.18 0.20
C GLN A 106 -13.75 21.76 -0.20
N VAL A 107 -14.77 20.91 -0.38
CA VAL A 107 -16.13 21.37 -0.68
C VAL A 107 -16.73 22.19 0.46
N MET A 108 -16.44 21.84 1.72
CA MET A 108 -16.87 22.63 2.88
C MET A 108 -16.19 24.00 2.90
N GLU A 109 -14.88 24.06 2.65
CA GLU A 109 -14.14 25.32 2.54
C GLU A 109 -14.67 26.22 1.41
N GLU A 110 -14.90 25.66 0.22
CA GLU A 110 -15.50 26.39 -0.91
C GLU A 110 -16.88 26.95 -0.56
N ARG A 111 -17.74 26.17 0.10
CA ARG A 111 -19.09 26.62 0.49
C ARG A 111 -19.06 27.70 1.58
N MET A 112 -18.12 27.64 2.51
CA MET A 112 -17.96 28.69 3.53
C MET A 112 -17.36 29.98 2.95
N ALA A 113 -16.43 29.87 1.99
CA ALA A 113 -15.81 31.02 1.34
C ALA A 113 -16.78 31.80 0.44
N VAL A 114 -17.79 31.14 -0.14
CA VAL A 114 -18.83 31.78 -0.97
C VAL A 114 -19.96 32.40 -0.12
N ALA A 115 -20.09 31.98 1.15
CA ALA A 115 -21.09 32.47 2.09
C ALA A 115 -20.61 33.65 2.96
N ALA A 116 -19.35 34.07 2.81
CA ALA A 116 -18.72 35.22 3.48
C ALA A 116 -18.57 36.40 2.51
#